data_AF-A0A484ZE02-F1
#
_entry.id   AF-A0A484ZE02-F1
#
_cell.length_a   1.000
_cell.length_b   1.000
_cell.length_c   1.000
_cell.angle_alpha   90.00
_cell.angle_beta   90.00
_cell.angle_gamma   90.00
#
_symmetry.space_group_name_H-M   'P 1'
#
loop_
_entity.id
_entity.type
_entity.pdbx_description
1 polymer ?
#
loop_
_entity_poly.entity_id
_entity_poly.type
_entity_poly.pdbx_seq_one_letter_code
_entity_poly.pdbx_strand_id
1 'polypeptide(L)'
;MTHHDSVRAQLHTIEALLRQHQLWQASAPQPEAFASTQPFCLDTLEPFEWLQWVLIPRMHALLDGGHPLPQAFVVSPYYEMALEASHPARDVMLAELARLDALFAGDDA
;
A
#
# COMPACT_ATOMS: atom_id res chain seq x y z
N MET A 1 -2.31 11.58 19.24
CA MET A 1 -2.20 11.17 17.83
C MET A 1 -3.60 10.86 17.36
N THR A 2 -4.02 11.46 16.25
CA THR A 2 -5.28 11.07 15.61
C THR A 2 -5.09 9.73 14.90
N HIS A 3 -6.17 9.03 14.60
CA HIS A 3 -6.12 7.81 13.81
C HIS A 3 -5.44 8.08 12.44
N HIS A 4 -5.75 9.21 11.81
CA HIS A 4 -5.13 9.65 10.55
C HIS A 4 -3.61 9.82 10.65
N ASP A 5 -3.09 10.35 11.76
CA ASP A 5 -1.65 10.47 11.97
C ASP A 5 -0.95 9.12 12.02
N SER A 6 -1.62 8.13 12.62
CA SER A 6 -1.08 6.76 12.75
C SER A 6 -1.01 6.08 11.38
N VAL A 7 -2.06 6.22 10.56
CA VAL A 7 -2.05 5.74 9.17
C VAL A 7 -0.95 6.43 8.36
N ARG A 8 -0.81 7.76 8.48
CA ARG A 8 0.25 8.50 7.79
C ARG A 8 1.65 8.03 8.18
N ALA A 9 1.89 7.78 9.47
CA ALA A 9 3.16 7.24 9.94
C ALA A 9 3.44 5.84 9.37
N GLN A 10 2.40 5.00 9.26
CA GLN A 10 2.54 3.66 8.68
C GLN A 10 2.84 3.72 7.18
N LEU A 11 2.20 4.61 6.42
CA LEU A 11 2.52 4.83 4.99
C LEU A 11 3.98 5.24 4.79
N HIS A 12 4.49 6.17 5.60
CA HIS A 12 5.90 6.56 5.55
C HIS A 12 6.84 5.40 5.89
N THR A 13 6.45 4.53 6.83
CA THR A 13 7.23 3.33 7.19
C THR A 13 7.33 2.37 6.01
N ILE A 14 6.21 2.11 5.33
CA ILE A 14 6.17 1.27 4.12
C ILE A 14 7.03 1.88 3.00
N GLU A 15 6.93 3.19 2.78
CA GLU A 15 7.76 3.90 1.80
C GLU A 15 9.26 3.80 2.10
N ALA A 16 9.66 3.98 3.36
CA ALA A 16 11.03 3.82 3.79
C ALA A 16 11.54 2.39 3.56
N LEU A 17 10.71 1.39 3.86
CA LEU A 17 11.02 -0.02 3.64
C LEU A 17 11.21 -0.33 2.15
N LEU A 18 10.32 0.17 1.28
CA LEU A 18 10.47 0.04 -0.18
C LEU A 18 11.79 0.62 -0.68
N ARG A 19 12.20 1.78 -0.16
CA ARG A 19 13.49 2.40 -0.52
C ARG A 19 14.68 1.61 0.00
N GLN A 20 14.61 1.12 1.23
CA GLN A 20 15.66 0.30 1.84
C GLN A 20 15.91 -0.98 1.05
N HIS A 21 14.86 -1.61 0.54
CA HIS A 21 14.94 -2.83 -0.27
C HIS A 21 15.12 -2.58 -1.77
N GLN A 22 15.34 -1.32 -2.19
CA GLN A 22 15.44 -0.94 -3.61
C GLN A 22 14.22 -1.31 -4.47
N LEU A 23 13.04 -1.43 -3.84
CA LEU A 23 11.75 -1.70 -4.48
C LEU A 23 11.04 -0.40 -4.91
N TRP A 24 11.45 0.73 -4.34
CA TRP A 24 10.98 2.05 -4.73
C TRP A 24 11.50 2.41 -6.12
N GLN A 25 10.60 2.65 -7.06
CA GLN A 25 10.98 2.99 -8.43
C GLN A 25 11.15 4.51 -8.58
N ALA A 26 12.17 4.91 -9.34
CA ALA A 26 12.43 6.32 -9.62
C ALA A 26 11.51 6.89 -10.72
N SER A 27 11.02 6.02 -11.60
CA SER A 27 10.16 6.38 -12.73
C SER A 27 8.79 5.79 -12.54
N ALA A 28 7.75 6.57 -12.82
CA ALA A 28 6.39 6.06 -12.86
C ALA A 28 6.19 5.12 -14.06
N PRO A 29 5.35 4.08 -13.94
CA PRO A 29 4.96 3.25 -15.07
C PRO A 29 4.18 4.07 -16.10
N GLN A 30 3.99 3.49 -17.29
CA GLN A 30 3.32 4.18 -18.39
C GLN A 30 1.88 4.58 -17.99
N PRO A 31 1.36 5.74 -18.43
CA PRO A 31 0.01 6.20 -18.09
C PRO A 31 -1.08 5.16 -18.39
N GLU A 32 -0.88 4.37 -19.45
CA GLU A 32 -1.80 3.30 -19.86
C GLU A 32 -1.90 2.19 -18.80
N ALA A 33 -0.86 1.98 -17.99
CA ALA A 33 -0.87 1.00 -16.93
C ALA A 33 -1.84 1.37 -15.79
N PHE A 34 -2.07 2.66 -15.56
CA PHE A 34 -3.08 3.15 -14.60
C PHE A 34 -4.49 3.14 -15.18
N ALA A 35 -4.64 3.01 -16.50
CA ALA A 35 -5.92 2.98 -17.18
C ALA A 35 -6.55 1.56 -17.26
N SER A 36 -5.99 0.59 -16.53
CA SER A 36 -6.57 -0.75 -16.46
C SER A 36 -7.99 -0.74 -15.88
N THR A 37 -8.82 -1.63 -16.44
CA THR A 37 -10.19 -1.88 -15.97
C THR A 37 -10.26 -2.95 -14.90
N GLN A 38 -9.18 -3.70 -14.67
CA GLN A 38 -9.12 -4.70 -13.61
C GLN A 38 -9.00 -4.04 -12.23
N PRO A 39 -9.55 -4.66 -11.17
CA PRO A 39 -9.32 -4.18 -9.82
C PRO A 39 -7.81 -4.17 -9.55
N PHE A 40 -7.30 -3.16 -8.86
CA PHE A 40 -5.87 -3.00 -8.54
C PHE A 40 -4.91 -2.93 -9.75
N CYS A 41 -5.41 -2.82 -10.98
CA CYS A 41 -4.58 -2.83 -12.20
C CYS A 41 -3.64 -4.05 -12.27
N LEU A 42 -4.11 -5.22 -11.80
CA LEU A 42 -3.32 -6.45 -11.64
C LEU A 42 -2.66 -6.97 -12.93
N ASP A 43 -3.21 -6.58 -14.07
CA ASP A 43 -2.76 -6.95 -15.41
C ASP A 43 -1.65 -6.03 -15.95
N THR A 44 -1.53 -4.81 -15.41
CA THR A 44 -0.66 -3.77 -15.94
C THR A 44 0.36 -3.23 -14.95
N LEU A 45 0.15 -3.39 -13.65
CA LEU A 45 1.05 -2.91 -12.60
C LEU A 45 1.57 -4.07 -11.76
N GLU A 46 2.88 -4.05 -11.52
CA GLU A 46 3.49 -4.91 -10.52
C GLU A 46 2.99 -4.56 -9.11
N PRO A 47 2.99 -5.51 -8.15
CA PRO A 47 2.49 -5.27 -6.81
C PRO A 47 3.15 -4.05 -6.13
N PHE A 48 4.45 -3.88 -6.27
CA PHE A 48 5.17 -2.74 -5.69
C PHE A 48 4.93 -1.42 -6.44
N GLU A 49 4.58 -1.47 -7.73
CA GLU A 49 4.19 -0.28 -8.51
C GLU A 49 2.83 0.22 -8.08
N TRP A 50 1.86 -0.69 -7.95
CA TRP A 50 0.56 -0.36 -7.43
C TRP A 50 0.65 0.22 -6.01
N LEU A 51 1.53 -0.34 -5.16
CA LEU A 51 1.74 0.15 -3.80
C LEU A 51 2.18 1.62 -3.78
N GLN A 52 3.24 1.93 -4.54
CA GLN A 52 3.90 3.22 -4.47
C GLN A 52 3.15 4.32 -5.24
N TRP A 53 2.54 3.97 -6.38
CA TRP A 53 1.92 4.95 -7.27
C TRP A 53 0.40 5.04 -7.16
N VAL A 54 -0.26 4.03 -6.60
CA VAL A 54 -1.72 4.04 -6.41
C VAL A 54 -2.08 4.12 -4.94
N LEU A 55 -1.64 3.15 -4.12
CA LEU A 55 -2.09 3.07 -2.72
C LEU A 55 -1.60 4.25 -1.89
N ILE A 56 -0.29 4.45 -1.79
CA ILE A 56 0.31 5.49 -0.94
C ILE A 56 -0.26 6.89 -1.23
N PRO A 57 -0.22 7.40 -2.48
CA PRO A 57 -0.75 8.74 -2.78
C PRO A 57 -2.26 8.84 -2.58
N ARG A 58 -3.02 7.77 -2.87
CA ARG A 58 -4.47 7.74 -2.62
C ARG A 58 -4.79 7.85 -1.14
N MET A 59 -4.03 7.14 -0.29
CA MET A 59 -4.24 7.21 1.16
C MET A 59 -3.85 8.58 1.71
N HIS A 60 -2.76 9.19 1.23
CA HIS A 60 -2.45 10.58 1.60
C HIS A 60 -3.57 11.55 1.22
N ALA A 61 -4.13 11.44 0.02
CA ALA A 61 -5.25 12.29 -0.40
C ALA A 61 -6.50 12.10 0.47
N LEU A 62 -6.83 10.87 0.88
CA LEU A 62 -7.92 10.58 1.81
C LEU A 62 -7.70 11.24 3.17
N LEU A 63 -6.48 11.10 3.71
CA LEU A 63 -6.10 11.67 5.00
C LEU A 63 -6.09 13.20 4.98
N ASP A 64 -5.55 13.80 3.91
CA ASP A 64 -5.49 15.26 3.72
C ASP A 64 -6.89 15.85 3.51
N GLY A 65 -7.79 15.12 2.84
CA GLY A 65 -9.19 15.48 2.67
C GLY A 65 -10.07 15.27 3.91
N GLY A 66 -9.54 14.63 4.96
CA GLY A 66 -10.31 14.30 6.17
C GLY A 66 -11.46 13.33 5.90
N HIS A 67 -11.37 12.52 4.84
CA HIS A 67 -12.38 11.53 4.52
C HIS A 67 -12.35 10.35 5.50
N PRO A 68 -13.50 9.70 5.76
CA PRO A 68 -13.53 8.49 6.58
C PRO A 68 -12.67 7.41 5.93
N LEU A 69 -11.95 6.66 6.76
CA LEU A 69 -11.13 5.56 6.30
C LEU A 69 -12.00 4.38 5.86
N PRO A 70 -11.62 3.67 4.79
CA PRO A 70 -12.33 2.48 4.35
C PRO A 70 -12.22 1.36 5.39
N GLN A 71 -13.36 0.94 5.97
CA GLN A 71 -13.41 -0.17 6.94
C GLN A 71 -13.10 -1.54 6.33
N ALA A 72 -13.33 -1.73 5.02
CA ALA A 72 -13.05 -2.99 4.31
C ALA A 72 -11.69 -3.00 3.60
N PHE A 73 -10.71 -2.26 4.13
CA PHE A 73 -9.38 -2.16 3.55
C PHE A 73 -8.47 -3.25 4.10
N VAL A 74 -8.09 -4.19 3.22
CA VAL A 74 -7.15 -5.27 3.54
C VAL A 74 -6.29 -5.54 2.30
N VAL A 75 -4.98 -5.32 2.37
CA VAL A 75 -4.04 -5.56 1.25
C VAL A 75 -3.03 -6.66 1.54
N SER A 76 -2.76 -6.99 2.80
CA SER A 76 -1.77 -8.03 3.15
C SER A 76 -1.99 -9.39 2.47
N PRO A 77 -3.21 -9.95 2.33
CA PRO A 77 -3.41 -11.24 1.67
C PRO A 77 -3.12 -11.18 0.17
N TYR A 78 -3.34 -10.03 -0.45
CA TYR A 78 -2.99 -9.83 -1.85
C TYR A 78 -1.47 -9.91 -2.06
N TYR A 79 -0.69 -9.21 -1.23
CA TYR A 79 0.78 -9.27 -1.31
C TYR A 79 1.34 -10.63 -0.89
N GLU A 80 0.67 -11.36 -0.01
CA GLU A 80 1.09 -12.71 0.37
C GLU A 80 1.07 -13.67 -0.82
N MET A 81 0.07 -13.51 -1.69
CA MET A 81 -0.08 -14.27 -2.92
C MET A 81 0.77 -13.72 -4.06
N ALA A 82 0.91 -12.40 -4.15
CA ALA A 82 1.64 -11.75 -5.24
C ALA A 82 3.16 -11.81 -5.08
N LEU A 83 3.68 -11.82 -3.84
CA LEU A 83 5.11 -11.91 -3.57
C LEU A 83 5.58 -13.35 -3.48
N GLU A 84 6.67 -13.68 -4.17
CA GLU A 84 7.30 -14.99 -4.06
C GLU A 84 7.82 -15.28 -2.64
N ALA A 85 7.70 -16.53 -2.19
CA ALA A 85 8.17 -16.96 -0.87
C ALA A 85 9.68 -16.80 -0.68
N SER A 86 10.44 -16.78 -1.77
CA SER A 86 11.89 -16.54 -1.81
C SER A 86 12.28 -15.07 -1.71
N HIS A 87 11.32 -14.14 -1.83
CA HIS A 87 11.62 -12.71 -1.92
C HIS A 87 12.08 -12.19 -0.55
N PRO A 88 13.29 -11.59 -0.44
CA PRO A 88 13.90 -11.26 0.85
C PRO A 88 13.14 -10.18 1.62
N ALA A 89 12.37 -9.34 0.92
CA ALA A 89 11.53 -8.32 1.55
C ALA A 89 10.11 -8.82 1.87
N ARG A 90 9.73 -10.06 1.53
CA ARG A 90 8.35 -10.55 1.68
C ARG A 90 7.87 -10.44 3.11
N ASP A 91 8.56 -11.07 4.06
CA ASP A 91 8.08 -11.16 5.44
C ASP A 91 7.96 -9.78 6.10
N VAL A 92 8.96 -8.91 5.88
CA VAL A 92 8.94 -7.53 6.41
C VAL A 92 7.85 -6.69 5.76
N MET A 93 7.63 -6.81 4.44
CA MET A 93 6.56 -6.10 3.75
C MET A 93 5.18 -6.57 4.23
N LEU A 94 4.97 -7.88 4.35
CA LEU A 94 3.71 -8.44 4.85
C LEU A 94 3.42 -7.97 6.28
N ALA A 95 4.43 -7.91 7.13
CA ALA A 95 4.28 -7.39 8.49
C ALA A 95 3.83 -5.91 8.51
N GLU A 96 4.45 -5.04 7.70
CA GLU A 96 4.07 -3.63 7.65
C GLU A 96 2.72 -3.38 6.96
N LEU A 97 2.37 -4.19 5.95
CA LEU A 97 1.05 -4.14 5.31
C LEU A 97 -0.05 -4.64 6.25
N ALA A 98 0.19 -5.70 7.03
CA ALA A 98 -0.77 -6.18 8.02
C ALA A 98 -0.98 -5.15 9.16
N ARG A 99 0.07 -4.42 9.57
CA ARG A 99 -0.09 -3.30 10.50
C ARG A 99 -0.92 -2.18 9.89
N LEU A 100 -0.71 -1.87 8.62
CA LEU A 100 -1.54 -0.90 7.90
C LEU A 100 -3.00 -1.36 7.93
N ASP A 101 -3.30 -2.58 7.49
CA ASP A 101 -4.65 -3.16 7.49
C ASP A 101 -5.32 -3.08 8.87
N ALA A 102 -4.58 -3.39 9.94
CA ALA A 102 -5.07 -3.32 11.31
C ALA A 102 -5.45 -1.90 11.76
N LEU A 103 -4.79 -0.87 11.22
CA LEU A 103 -5.21 0.51 11.45
C LEU A 103 -6.57 0.76 10.82
N PHE A 104 -6.80 0.32 9.58
CA PHE A 104 -8.09 0.49 8.91
C PHE A 104 -9.23 -0.33 9.52
N ALA A 105 -8.93 -1.50 10.08
CA ALA A 105 -9.90 -2.33 10.80
C ALA A 105 -10.31 -1.76 12.17
N GLY A 106 -9.55 -0.80 12.71
CA GLY A 106 -9.65 -0.32 14.09
C GLY A 106 -10.71 0.76 14.38
N ASP A 107 -11.80 0.84 13.60
CA ASP A 107 -12.93 1.77 13.86
C ASP A 107 -14.27 1.02 13.95
N ASP A 108 -14.25 -0.19 14.53
CA ASP A 108 -15.43 -0.92 14.98
C ASP A 108 -15.31 -1.16 16.50
N ALA A 109 -15.63 -0.11 17.27
CA ALA A 109 -15.89 -0.20 18.70
C ALA A 109 -16.97 0.81 19.11
#